data_AF-A0AAU4NMQ6-F1
#
_entry.id   AF-A0AAU4NMQ6-F1
#
_cell.length_a   1.000
_cell.length_b   1.000
_cell.length_c   1.000
_cell.angle_alpha   90.00
_cell.angle_beta   90.00
_cell.angle_gamma   90.00
#
_symmetry.space_group_name_H-M   'P 1'
#
loop_
_entity.id
_entity.type
_entity.pdbx_description
1 polymer ?
#
loop_
_entity_poly.entity_id
_entity_poly.type
_entity_poly.pdbx_seq_one_letter_code
_entity_poly.pdbx_strand_id
1 'polypeptide(L)'
;MTSAEQVRLATQIENPIESVRMIKSLAAQILQRADQDAVLVPTGNFNHSYLPDFVLEWRGGTRLDRHVYLRTSPFSEEIAEDVRTLSDRRPILLQLADLIVPEEGSTEDHSAAVVENVLSETAKSSRSLVTSLPALEQFTAPKFVQTGGILSSYVLRGGQGLVAGDAAEESAARVERGFSGAIELDRDSTSEALDVVDSLLDAPSATQFTHLLEAAWVSGGGAPLEFPGPVDSLGGKLSPQLLRELFRIVPADHADFWRNIGRAVDVHSFEGLERSGADEQLQLLMTTALPGMRAKKCLIRRNELAVPKDDPFLWQIDSGSIALRGGGFKSWFSGASGLATASDFSIQGPPSITRIESRAANAELPLIGVDVADDVRAVSFASSSRVGVAGDALLGEIADTMGSGGLVRKAVTVVGDRDLNLHFATGTASLNTRAELPLEDIGWATWNLLVDLGSDEDRSRLSDVLGRDTQGELLVAESIGQTELSGREGAGADPEQSATDIPIPRTVEDDQ
;
A
#
# COMPACT_ATOMS: atom_id res chain seq x y z
N MET A 1 -31.30 -10.23 15.12
CA MET A 1 -31.55 -9.38 16.29
C MET A 1 -30.63 -8.20 16.17
N THR A 2 -31.18 -6.99 16.10
CA THR A 2 -30.39 -5.76 15.90
C THR A 2 -29.69 -5.36 17.20
N SER A 3 -28.64 -4.53 17.12
CA SER A 3 -28.01 -3.97 18.33
C SER A 3 -28.98 -3.16 19.17
N ALA A 4 -29.90 -2.41 18.56
CA ALA A 4 -30.96 -1.67 19.26
C ALA A 4 -31.84 -2.60 20.11
N GLU A 5 -32.26 -3.75 19.55
CA GLU A 5 -33.02 -4.77 20.30
C GLU A 5 -32.20 -5.36 21.45
N GLN A 6 -30.91 -5.62 21.22
CA GLN A 6 -30.01 -6.15 22.24
C GLN A 6 -29.78 -5.17 23.39
N VAL A 7 -29.60 -3.87 23.10
CA VAL A 7 -29.51 -2.82 24.14
C VAL A 7 -30.81 -2.76 24.93
N ARG A 8 -31.97 -2.73 24.26
CA ARG A 8 -33.28 -2.71 24.92
C ARG A 8 -33.53 -3.94 25.80
N LEU A 9 -33.11 -5.13 25.36
CA LEU A 9 -33.21 -6.33 26.18
C LEU A 9 -32.26 -6.28 27.38
N ALA A 10 -31.03 -5.76 27.18
CA ALA A 10 -30.06 -5.65 28.25
C ALA A 10 -30.51 -4.64 29.33
N THR A 11 -31.18 -3.55 28.97
CA THR A 11 -31.72 -2.58 29.93
C THR A 11 -32.93 -3.09 30.72
N GLN A 12 -33.57 -4.18 30.26
CA GLN A 12 -34.68 -4.84 30.95
C GLN A 12 -34.24 -5.92 31.96
N ILE A 13 -32.94 -6.22 32.05
CA ILE A 13 -32.40 -7.20 33.00
C ILE A 13 -32.50 -6.64 34.43
N GLU A 14 -33.16 -7.36 35.32
CA GLU A 14 -33.39 -6.94 36.72
C GLU A 14 -32.07 -6.75 37.50
N ASN A 15 -31.05 -7.55 37.22
CA ASN A 15 -29.74 -7.44 37.86
C ASN A 15 -28.91 -6.32 37.18
N PRO A 16 -28.63 -5.20 37.88
CA PRO A 16 -27.93 -4.07 37.27
C PRO A 16 -26.49 -4.40 36.83
N ILE A 17 -25.80 -5.28 37.55
CA ILE A 17 -24.42 -5.67 37.22
C ILE A 17 -24.41 -6.47 35.91
N GLU A 18 -25.39 -7.35 35.75
CA GLU A 18 -25.54 -8.16 34.54
C GLU A 18 -25.96 -7.32 33.34
N SER A 19 -26.90 -6.38 33.53
CA SER A 19 -27.30 -5.39 32.54
C SER A 19 -26.09 -4.59 32.01
N VAL A 20 -25.32 -3.98 32.92
CA VAL A 20 -24.11 -3.21 32.58
C VAL A 20 -23.08 -4.07 31.85
N ARG A 21 -22.83 -5.29 32.33
CA ARG A 21 -21.91 -6.23 31.68
C ARG A 21 -22.34 -6.56 30.26
N MET A 22 -23.63 -6.77 30.03
CA MET A 22 -24.17 -7.10 28.70
C MET A 22 -24.08 -5.92 27.74
N ILE A 23 -24.45 -4.71 28.19
CA ILE A 23 -24.33 -3.48 27.39
C ILE A 23 -22.87 -3.22 27.01
N LYS A 24 -21.96 -3.30 27.97
CA LYS A 24 -20.53 -3.12 27.72
C LYS A 24 -19.97 -4.18 26.77
N SER A 25 -20.39 -5.43 26.92
CA SER A 25 -19.95 -6.51 26.02
C SER A 25 -20.44 -6.29 24.59
N LEU A 26 -21.66 -5.79 24.42
CA LEU A 26 -22.21 -5.45 23.10
C LEU A 26 -21.46 -4.25 22.48
N ALA A 27 -21.28 -3.17 23.24
CA ALA A 27 -20.53 -2.01 22.78
C ALA A 27 -19.10 -2.38 22.37
N ALA A 28 -18.42 -3.20 23.17
CA ALA A 28 -17.09 -3.71 22.86
C ALA A 28 -17.04 -4.48 21.54
N GLN A 29 -18.01 -5.37 21.30
CA GLN A 29 -18.09 -6.15 20.06
C GLN A 29 -18.32 -5.26 18.83
N ILE A 30 -19.20 -4.27 18.95
CA ILE A 30 -19.50 -3.35 17.84
C ILE A 30 -18.29 -2.46 17.53
N LEU A 31 -17.64 -1.91 18.55
CA LEU A 31 -16.42 -1.10 18.39
C LEU A 31 -15.27 -1.90 17.75
N GLN A 32 -15.04 -3.13 18.19
CA GLN A 32 -14.02 -4.01 17.61
C GLN A 32 -14.35 -4.46 16.17
N ARG A 33 -15.64 -4.58 15.84
CA ARG A 33 -16.06 -4.88 14.46
C ARG A 33 -15.87 -3.66 13.56
N ALA A 34 -16.14 -2.47 14.07
CA ALA A 34 -15.98 -1.21 13.35
C ALA A 34 -14.50 -0.87 13.09
N ASP A 35 -13.57 -1.28 13.95
CA ASP A 35 -12.13 -1.19 13.71
C ASP A 35 -11.37 -2.36 14.36
N GLN A 36 -10.85 -3.27 13.54
CA GLN A 36 -10.14 -4.46 14.01
C GLN A 36 -8.72 -4.17 14.51
N ASP A 37 -8.15 -3.02 14.12
CA ASP A 37 -6.82 -2.60 14.59
C ASP A 37 -6.87 -1.91 15.96
N ALA A 38 -8.08 -1.54 16.42
CA ALA A 38 -8.27 -0.88 17.69
C ALA A 38 -8.14 -1.86 18.86
N VAL A 39 -7.23 -1.57 19.78
CA VAL A 39 -7.16 -2.24 21.07
C VAL A 39 -8.14 -1.54 22.01
N LEU A 40 -9.20 -2.26 22.39
CA LEU A 40 -10.19 -1.78 23.34
C LEU A 40 -9.76 -2.11 24.77
N VAL A 41 -9.51 -1.09 25.58
CA VAL A 41 -9.21 -1.21 27.01
C VAL A 41 -10.45 -0.89 27.83
N PRO A 42 -11.13 -1.89 28.43
CA PRO A 42 -12.30 -1.65 29.26
C PRO A 42 -11.90 -1.01 30.59
N THR A 43 -12.71 -0.07 31.06
CA THR A 43 -12.59 0.49 32.40
C THR A 43 -13.62 -0.12 33.36
N GLY A 44 -13.48 0.14 34.66
CA GLY A 44 -14.47 -0.23 35.67
C GLY A 44 -15.71 0.69 35.72
N ASN A 45 -15.75 1.78 34.94
CA ASN A 45 -16.77 2.83 35.08
C ASN A 45 -17.95 2.60 34.14
N PHE A 46 -19.15 3.04 34.48
CA PHE A 46 -20.30 3.00 33.57
C PHE A 46 -21.13 4.27 33.67
N ASN A 47 -21.50 4.85 32.51
CA ASN A 47 -22.39 6.01 32.43
C ASN A 47 -21.95 7.23 33.27
N HIS A 48 -20.65 7.52 33.28
CA HIS A 48 -20.06 8.60 34.08
C HIS A 48 -19.62 9.78 33.22
N SER A 49 -19.97 11.02 33.61
CA SER A 49 -19.62 12.23 32.84
C SER A 49 -18.13 12.50 32.62
N TYR A 50 -17.24 11.94 33.44
CA TYR A 50 -15.82 12.31 33.48
C TYR A 50 -14.86 11.14 33.22
N LEU A 51 -15.26 9.93 33.63
CA LEU A 51 -14.45 8.72 33.47
C LEU A 51 -14.98 7.88 32.31
N PRO A 52 -14.12 7.48 31.36
CA PRO A 52 -14.56 6.72 30.20
C PRO A 52 -14.96 5.30 30.58
N ASP A 53 -15.83 4.69 29.78
CA ASP A 53 -16.20 3.29 29.81
C ASP A 53 -15.15 2.40 29.12
N PHE A 54 -14.55 2.92 28.05
CA PHE A 54 -13.47 2.30 27.31
C PHE A 54 -12.44 3.32 26.84
N VAL A 55 -11.22 2.85 26.61
CA VAL A 55 -10.20 3.58 25.85
C VAL A 55 -9.90 2.77 24.60
N LEU A 56 -10.04 3.39 23.44
CA LEU A 56 -9.57 2.84 22.16
C LEU A 56 -8.12 3.28 21.94
N GLU A 57 -7.24 2.33 21.67
CA GLU A 57 -5.82 2.58 21.37
C GLU A 57 -5.46 1.95 20.02
N TRP A 58 -4.76 2.69 19.15
CA TRP A 58 -4.24 2.18 17.88
C TRP A 58 -2.71 2.06 17.91
N ARG A 59 -2.20 0.94 17.39
CA ARG A 59 -0.75 0.70 17.30
C ARG A 59 -0.23 1.20 15.95
N GLY A 60 0.70 2.16 15.95
CA GLY A 60 1.43 2.53 14.72
C GLY A 60 1.49 4.01 14.33
N GLY A 61 1.72 4.93 15.26
CA GLY A 61 1.91 6.36 14.94
C GLY A 61 1.87 7.27 16.17
N THR A 62 1.64 8.58 15.98
CA THR A 62 1.24 9.50 17.06
C THR A 62 0.12 8.83 17.84
N ARG A 63 0.34 8.59 19.14
CA ARG A 63 -0.60 7.91 20.04
C ARG A 63 -1.96 8.61 19.96
N LEU A 64 -2.84 8.06 19.13
CA LEU A 64 -4.25 8.40 19.07
C LEU A 64 -4.88 7.43 20.05
N ASP A 65 -5.30 7.95 21.20
CA ASP A 65 -6.25 7.29 22.07
C ASP A 65 -7.57 8.06 22.01
N ARG A 66 -8.68 7.32 22.06
CA ARG A 66 -10.02 7.92 22.18
C ARG A 66 -10.77 7.34 23.35
N HIS A 67 -11.29 8.24 24.16
CA HIS A 67 -12.13 7.91 25.29
C HIS A 67 -13.57 7.68 24.83
N VAL A 68 -14.12 6.52 25.14
CA VAL A 68 -15.50 6.16 24.82
C VAL A 68 -16.34 6.24 26.10
N TYR A 69 -17.44 6.96 26.01
CA TYR A 69 -18.39 7.19 27.09
C TYR A 69 -19.75 6.63 26.68
N LEU A 70 -20.27 5.67 27.44
CA LEU A 70 -21.63 5.19 27.24
C LEU A 70 -22.59 6.15 27.94
N ARG A 71 -23.67 6.55 27.25
CA ARG A 71 -24.62 7.54 27.75
C ARG A 71 -26.05 7.03 27.68
N THR A 72 -26.71 6.99 28.82
CA THR A 72 -28.14 6.69 28.90
C THR A 72 -29.02 7.93 28.83
N SER A 73 -28.44 9.13 28.96
CA SER A 73 -29.22 10.37 28.90
C SER A 73 -29.79 10.56 27.49
N PRO A 74 -31.11 10.74 27.36
CA PRO A 74 -31.73 11.07 26.10
C PRO A 74 -31.70 12.58 25.81
N PHE A 75 -31.25 13.42 26.74
CA PHE A 75 -31.33 14.88 26.62
C PHE A 75 -30.10 15.43 25.90
N SER A 76 -30.30 15.99 24.71
CA SER A 76 -29.24 16.55 23.86
C SER A 76 -28.43 17.67 24.53
N GLU A 77 -29.05 18.48 25.40
CA GLU A 77 -28.36 19.53 26.16
C GLU A 77 -27.34 18.97 27.16
N GLU A 78 -27.68 17.87 27.86
CA GLU A 78 -26.77 17.20 28.78
C GLU A 78 -25.59 16.60 28.02
N ILE A 79 -25.85 15.98 26.87
CA ILE A 79 -24.80 15.45 25.99
C ILE A 79 -23.91 16.57 25.45
N ALA A 80 -24.49 17.72 25.08
CA ALA A 80 -23.72 18.88 24.61
C ALA A 80 -22.80 19.42 25.71
N GLU A 81 -23.25 19.45 26.98
CA GLU A 81 -22.41 19.86 28.10
C GLU A 81 -21.27 18.87 28.37
N ASP A 82 -21.54 17.57 28.28
CA ASP A 82 -20.49 16.54 28.36
C ASP A 82 -19.45 16.71 27.24
N VAL A 83 -19.88 16.99 26.01
CA VAL A 83 -18.99 17.27 24.87
C VAL A 83 -18.07 18.45 25.16
N ARG A 84 -18.60 19.56 25.70
CA ARG A 84 -17.80 20.75 26.06
C ARG A 84 -16.80 20.42 27.16
N THR A 85 -17.27 19.73 28.20
CA THR A 85 -16.48 19.35 29.37
C THR A 85 -15.31 18.43 29.01
N LEU A 86 -15.49 17.58 28.00
CA LEU A 86 -14.52 16.57 27.56
C LEU A 86 -13.77 16.95 26.27
N SER A 87 -13.91 18.19 25.80
CA SER A 87 -13.39 18.64 24.50
C SER A 87 -11.88 18.45 24.30
N ASP A 88 -11.10 18.46 25.39
CA ASP A 88 -9.65 18.22 25.39
C ASP A 88 -9.27 16.78 24.99
N ARG A 89 -10.22 15.83 25.12
CA ARG A 89 -10.01 14.39 24.94
C ARG A 89 -10.58 13.82 23.64
N ARG A 90 -11.24 14.65 22.81
CA ARG A 90 -11.90 14.23 21.57
C ARG A 90 -12.77 12.97 21.77
N PRO A 91 -13.71 12.95 22.73
CA PRO A 91 -14.43 11.76 23.14
C PRO A 91 -15.34 11.18 22.03
N ILE A 92 -15.66 9.90 22.17
CA ILE A 92 -16.81 9.27 21.53
C ILE A 92 -17.90 9.09 22.58
N LEU A 93 -19.04 9.74 22.41
CA LEU A 93 -20.22 9.57 23.25
C LEU A 93 -21.18 8.61 22.54
N LEU A 94 -21.29 7.40 23.06
CA LEU A 94 -22.18 6.35 22.56
C LEU A 94 -23.52 6.40 23.31
N GLN A 95 -24.54 6.84 22.61
CA GLN A 95 -25.91 6.88 23.10
C GLN A 95 -26.50 5.46 23.15
N LEU A 96 -27.07 5.13 24.31
CA LEU A 96 -27.78 3.88 24.58
C LEU A 96 -29.30 4.05 24.48
N ALA A 97 -29.78 5.29 24.47
CA ALA A 97 -31.17 5.67 24.29
C ALA A 97 -31.27 6.65 23.12
N ASP A 98 -32.40 6.65 22.42
CA ASP A 98 -32.68 7.64 21.39
C ASP A 98 -32.79 9.03 22.03
N LEU A 99 -32.29 10.05 21.34
CA LEU A 99 -32.39 11.43 21.80
C LEU A 99 -33.87 11.83 21.88
N ILE A 100 -34.29 12.32 23.04
CA ILE A 100 -35.60 12.93 23.20
C ILE A 100 -35.50 14.36 22.71
N VAL A 101 -36.24 14.61 21.65
CA VAL A 101 -36.58 15.94 21.18
C VAL A 101 -37.79 16.44 21.97
N PRO A 102 -37.77 17.63 22.59
CA PRO A 102 -38.95 18.20 23.23
C PRO A 102 -40.10 18.33 22.21
N GLU A 103 -41.26 17.71 22.48
CA GLU A 103 -42.43 17.79 21.58
C GLU A 103 -42.93 19.23 21.43
N GLU A 104 -43.35 19.56 20.21
CA GLU A 104 -43.97 20.81 19.76
C GLU A 104 -45.18 21.19 20.65
N GLY A 105 -44.94 21.96 21.72
CA GLY A 105 -46.01 22.36 22.64
C GLY A 105 -45.77 23.66 23.42
N SER A 106 -44.55 24.19 23.43
CA SER A 106 -44.25 25.53 23.95
C SER A 106 -44.08 26.50 22.79
N THR A 107 -44.74 27.66 22.90
CA THR A 107 -44.86 28.76 21.93
C THR A 107 -43.56 29.48 21.53
N GLU A 108 -42.45 28.78 21.46
CA GLU A 108 -41.19 29.25 20.89
C GLU A 108 -40.79 28.28 19.77
N ASP A 109 -40.80 28.78 18.53
CA ASP A 109 -40.46 28.12 17.25
C ASP A 109 -39.01 27.57 17.18
N HIS A 110 -38.41 27.17 18.30
CA HIS A 110 -37.03 26.68 18.38
C HIS A 110 -37.04 25.15 18.34
N SER A 111 -37.34 24.69 17.13
CA SER A 111 -37.59 23.30 16.74
C SER A 111 -36.44 22.35 17.09
N ALA A 112 -36.78 21.08 17.28
CA ALA A 112 -35.89 19.92 17.34
C ALA A 112 -34.54 20.05 16.61
N ALA A 113 -34.61 20.50 15.36
CA ALA A 113 -33.46 20.66 14.48
C ALA A 113 -32.44 21.66 15.02
N VAL A 114 -32.87 22.72 15.72
CA VAL A 114 -31.96 23.70 16.33
C VAL A 114 -31.12 23.03 17.42
N VAL A 115 -31.73 22.20 18.26
CA VAL A 115 -31.01 21.55 19.38
C VAL A 115 -30.04 20.49 18.86
N GLU A 116 -30.45 19.69 17.87
CA GLU A 116 -29.56 18.73 17.21
C GLU A 116 -28.41 19.41 16.46
N ASN A 117 -28.68 20.54 15.79
CA ASN A 117 -27.65 21.34 15.13
C ASN A 117 -26.66 21.91 16.16
N VAL A 118 -27.13 22.42 17.30
CA VAL A 118 -26.25 22.91 18.37
C VAL A 118 -25.37 21.79 18.91
N LEU A 119 -25.92 20.60 19.15
CA LEU A 119 -25.14 19.44 19.58
C LEU A 119 -24.10 19.02 18.54
N SER A 120 -24.51 18.93 17.27
CA SER A 120 -23.63 18.56 16.16
C SER A 120 -22.47 19.55 16.00
N GLU A 121 -22.75 20.85 16.01
CA GLU A 121 -21.71 21.89 15.89
C GLU A 121 -20.80 21.95 17.14
N THR A 122 -21.35 21.74 18.34
CA THR A 122 -20.55 21.62 19.58
C THR A 122 -19.62 20.40 19.50
N ALA A 123 -20.11 19.28 18.96
CA ALA A 123 -19.33 18.06 18.76
C ALA A 123 -18.24 18.25 17.70
N LYS A 124 -18.54 18.87 16.54
CA LYS A 124 -17.54 19.20 15.51
C LYS A 124 -16.44 20.12 16.02
N SER A 125 -16.80 21.23 16.67
CA SER A 125 -15.82 22.19 17.20
C SER A 125 -14.89 21.57 18.26
N SER A 126 -15.37 20.56 18.99
CA SER A 126 -14.60 19.82 19.99
C SER A 126 -13.90 18.56 19.44
N ARG A 127 -14.06 18.26 18.14
CA ARG A 127 -13.62 17.00 17.50
C ARG A 127 -14.12 15.76 18.26
N SER A 128 -15.35 15.84 18.76
CA SER A 128 -16.05 14.80 19.48
C SER A 128 -17.05 14.11 18.56
N LEU A 129 -17.18 12.79 18.70
CA LEU A 129 -18.22 12.03 18.00
C LEU A 129 -19.37 11.75 18.96
N VAL A 130 -20.58 12.13 18.59
CA VAL A 130 -21.81 11.70 19.26
C VAL A 130 -22.54 10.74 18.33
N THR A 131 -22.71 9.50 18.74
CA THR A 131 -23.32 8.46 17.89
C THR A 131 -24.00 7.39 18.74
N SER A 132 -24.57 6.37 18.11
CA SER A 132 -25.22 5.24 18.77
C SER A 132 -24.67 3.91 18.23
N LEU A 133 -24.90 2.84 18.98
CA LEU A 133 -24.48 1.50 18.53
C LEU A 133 -25.11 1.08 17.19
N PRO A 134 -26.42 1.32 16.94
CA PRO A 134 -27.01 1.04 15.64
C PRO A 134 -26.39 1.87 14.51
N ALA A 135 -26.09 3.15 14.75
CA ALA A 135 -25.48 4.02 13.74
C ALA A 135 -24.08 3.52 13.33
N LEU A 136 -23.26 3.07 14.29
CA LEU A 136 -21.96 2.47 13.98
C LEU A 136 -22.09 1.19 13.16
N GLU A 137 -23.10 0.36 13.42
CA GLU A 137 -23.34 -0.85 12.64
C GLU A 137 -23.72 -0.54 11.18
N GLN A 138 -24.37 0.59 10.91
CA GLN A 138 -24.75 0.98 9.55
C GLN A 138 -23.54 1.15 8.63
N PHE A 139 -22.42 1.67 9.14
CA PHE A 139 -21.19 1.76 8.35
C PHE A 139 -20.67 0.37 7.95
N THR A 140 -20.87 -0.64 8.79
CA THR A 140 -20.43 -2.02 8.52
C THR A 140 -21.50 -2.90 7.88
N ALA A 141 -22.60 -2.31 7.39
CA ALA A 141 -23.70 -3.07 6.82
C ALA A 141 -23.23 -3.86 5.57
N PRO A 142 -23.71 -5.10 5.34
CA PRO A 142 -23.25 -5.96 4.25
C PRO A 142 -23.38 -5.39 2.84
N LYS A 143 -24.17 -4.32 2.66
CA LYS A 143 -24.35 -3.62 1.38
C LYS A 143 -23.21 -2.65 1.04
N PHE A 144 -22.36 -2.29 2.00
CA PHE A 144 -21.21 -1.40 1.82
C PHE A 144 -19.92 -2.20 1.87
N VAL A 145 -19.78 -3.12 0.91
CA VAL A 145 -18.75 -4.15 0.92
C VAL A 145 -17.36 -3.55 0.80
N GLN A 146 -17.22 -2.48 0.01
CA GLN A 146 -15.92 -1.90 -0.30
C GLN A 146 -15.45 -0.95 0.80
N THR A 147 -16.28 0.03 1.15
CA THR A 147 -15.86 1.14 2.02
C THR A 147 -16.30 1.00 3.46
N GLY A 148 -17.29 0.15 3.75
CA GLY A 148 -17.98 0.15 5.03
C GLY A 148 -17.08 -0.05 6.25
N GLY A 149 -16.25 -1.09 6.22
CA GLY A 149 -15.29 -1.40 7.29
C GLY A 149 -14.13 -0.40 7.42
N ILE A 150 -13.92 0.45 6.42
CA ILE A 150 -12.92 1.52 6.44
C ILE A 150 -13.51 2.79 6.98
N LEU A 151 -14.64 3.20 6.43
CA LEU A 151 -15.35 4.38 6.89
C LEU A 151 -15.65 4.25 8.38
N SER A 152 -16.09 3.06 8.84
CA SER A 152 -16.28 2.79 10.27
C SER A 152 -15.01 3.00 11.10
N SER A 153 -13.85 2.57 10.59
CA SER A 153 -12.55 2.74 11.25
C SER A 153 -12.14 4.21 11.33
N TYR A 154 -12.28 4.95 10.23
CA TYR A 154 -12.01 6.40 10.20
C TYR A 154 -12.98 7.18 11.11
N VAL A 155 -14.27 6.82 11.14
CA VAL A 155 -15.25 7.40 12.05
C VAL A 155 -14.86 7.15 13.51
N LEU A 156 -14.37 5.97 13.87
CA LEU A 156 -13.86 5.74 15.22
C LEU A 156 -12.61 6.57 15.52
N ARG A 157 -11.64 6.64 14.60
CA ARG A 157 -10.35 7.33 14.82
C ARG A 157 -10.47 8.86 14.86
N GLY A 158 -11.32 9.44 14.02
CA GLY A 158 -11.43 10.88 13.87
C GLY A 158 -12.82 11.40 13.54
N GLY A 159 -13.87 10.58 13.66
CA GLY A 159 -15.23 11.04 13.49
C GLY A 159 -15.58 12.18 14.46
N GLN A 160 -16.40 13.11 13.96
CA GLN A 160 -16.86 14.29 14.69
C GLN A 160 -18.32 14.62 14.37
N GLY A 161 -18.97 15.40 15.23
CA GLY A 161 -20.37 15.79 15.06
C GLY A 161 -21.37 14.77 15.60
N LEU A 162 -22.64 14.95 15.25
CA LEU A 162 -23.73 14.02 15.59
C LEU A 162 -24.00 13.08 14.40
N VAL A 163 -23.88 11.78 14.64
CA VAL A 163 -24.08 10.72 13.64
C VAL A 163 -25.14 9.74 14.15
N ALA A 164 -26.38 9.96 13.72
CA ALA A 164 -27.53 9.10 14.01
C ALA A 164 -27.71 7.99 12.97
N GLY A 165 -28.64 7.05 13.20
CA GLY A 165 -28.83 5.85 12.37
C GLY A 165 -29.00 6.13 10.87
N ASP A 166 -30.01 6.92 10.51
CA ASP A 166 -30.31 7.21 9.10
C ASP A 166 -29.20 8.02 8.43
N ALA A 167 -28.62 8.98 9.16
CA ALA A 167 -27.51 9.79 8.69
C ALA A 167 -26.24 8.94 8.46
N ALA A 168 -25.98 7.94 9.29
CA ALA A 168 -24.86 7.01 9.12
C ALA A 168 -25.05 6.13 7.88
N GLU A 169 -26.26 5.60 7.67
CA GLU A 169 -26.60 4.80 6.49
C GLU A 169 -26.48 5.62 5.19
N GLU A 170 -27.00 6.85 5.19
CA GLU A 170 -26.90 7.75 4.04
C GLU A 170 -25.43 8.13 3.75
N SER A 171 -24.65 8.45 4.79
CA SER A 171 -23.23 8.78 4.66
C SER A 171 -22.45 7.60 4.08
N ALA A 172 -22.67 6.39 4.61
CA ALA A 172 -22.04 5.17 4.10
C ALA A 172 -22.41 4.91 2.63
N ALA A 173 -23.68 5.10 2.25
CA ALA A 173 -24.13 4.92 0.87
C ALA A 173 -23.50 5.93 -0.11
N ARG A 174 -23.36 7.19 0.30
CA ARG A 174 -22.71 8.24 -0.51
C ARG A 174 -21.21 7.97 -0.67
N VAL A 175 -20.54 7.55 0.40
CA VAL A 175 -19.11 7.20 0.34
C VAL A 175 -18.85 5.97 -0.52
N GLU A 176 -19.65 4.91 -0.39
CA GLU A 176 -19.56 3.72 -1.27
C GLU A 176 -19.73 4.10 -2.74
N ARG A 177 -20.74 4.93 -3.04
CA ARG A 177 -20.96 5.45 -4.40
C ARG A 177 -19.80 6.30 -4.88
N GLY A 178 -19.26 7.19 -4.05
CA GLY A 178 -18.12 8.02 -4.45
C GLY A 178 -16.82 7.26 -4.63
N PHE A 179 -16.60 6.18 -3.89
CA PHE A 179 -15.47 5.28 -4.13
C PHE A 179 -15.60 4.54 -5.46
N SER A 180 -16.80 4.02 -5.76
CA SER A 180 -17.09 3.41 -7.07
C SER A 180 -16.98 4.45 -8.20
N GLY A 181 -17.52 5.64 -7.98
CA GLY A 181 -17.40 6.78 -8.89
C GLY A 181 -15.96 7.19 -9.12
N ALA A 182 -15.10 7.13 -8.10
CA ALA A 182 -13.68 7.41 -8.28
C ALA A 182 -13.03 6.41 -9.24
N ILE A 183 -13.30 5.11 -9.08
CA ILE A 183 -12.80 4.06 -10.00
C ILE A 183 -13.34 4.27 -11.42
N GLU A 184 -14.60 4.68 -11.54
CA GLU A 184 -15.29 4.91 -12.83
C GLU A 184 -15.07 6.31 -13.42
N LEU A 185 -14.26 7.14 -12.76
CA LEU A 185 -13.99 8.55 -13.12
C LEU A 185 -15.24 9.46 -13.13
N ASP A 186 -16.25 9.13 -12.34
CA ASP A 186 -17.40 9.99 -12.04
C ASP A 186 -17.03 11.06 -11.00
N ARG A 187 -16.81 12.26 -11.51
CA ARG A 187 -16.42 13.44 -10.72
C ARG A 187 -17.49 13.83 -9.70
N ASP A 188 -18.77 13.76 -10.05
CA ASP A 188 -19.86 14.28 -9.23
C ASP A 188 -20.05 13.38 -8.01
N SER A 189 -20.17 12.07 -8.22
CA SER A 189 -20.27 11.08 -7.13
C SER A 189 -19.05 11.12 -6.21
N THR A 190 -17.84 11.31 -6.76
CA THR A 190 -16.61 11.42 -5.97
C THR A 190 -16.60 12.70 -5.12
N SER A 191 -17.03 13.83 -5.68
CA SER A 191 -17.13 15.11 -4.96
C SER A 191 -18.14 15.03 -3.82
N GLU A 192 -19.33 14.44 -4.06
CA GLU A 192 -20.33 14.26 -3.01
C GLU A 192 -19.80 13.44 -1.83
N ALA A 193 -19.01 12.40 -2.10
CA ALA A 193 -18.39 11.61 -1.04
C ALA A 193 -17.32 12.39 -0.27
N LEU A 194 -16.55 13.25 -0.95
CA LEU A 194 -15.56 14.11 -0.30
C LEU A 194 -16.22 15.10 0.66
N ASP A 195 -17.36 15.69 0.28
CA ASP A 195 -18.14 16.58 1.14
C ASP A 195 -18.64 15.84 2.40
N VAL A 196 -19.10 14.59 2.25
CA VAL A 196 -19.51 13.75 3.39
C VAL A 196 -18.31 13.47 4.30
N VAL A 197 -17.17 13.09 3.73
CA VAL A 197 -15.93 12.79 4.47
C VAL A 197 -15.45 14.00 5.27
N ASP A 198 -15.42 15.19 4.68
CA ASP A 198 -15.01 16.43 5.35
C ASP A 198 -15.99 16.82 6.48
N SER A 199 -17.29 16.57 6.27
CA SER A 199 -18.30 16.85 7.30
C SER A 199 -18.25 15.88 8.49
N LEU A 200 -17.88 14.63 8.24
CA LEU A 200 -17.96 13.51 9.18
C LEU A 200 -16.68 13.30 9.98
N LEU A 201 -15.52 13.60 9.38
CA LEU A 201 -14.20 13.31 9.93
C LEU A 201 -13.44 14.58 10.29
N ASP A 202 -12.55 14.49 11.28
CA ASP A 202 -11.58 15.53 11.56
C ASP A 202 -10.55 15.66 10.41
N ALA A 203 -9.93 16.83 10.26
CA ALA A 203 -9.09 17.12 9.11
C ALA A 203 -8.00 16.06 8.82
N PRO A 204 -7.24 15.55 9.81
CA PRO A 204 -6.25 14.49 9.54
C PRO A 204 -6.86 13.21 8.98
N SER A 205 -8.02 12.79 9.51
CA SER A 205 -8.71 11.57 9.07
C SER A 205 -9.39 11.78 7.71
N ALA A 206 -9.96 12.96 7.48
CA ALA A 206 -10.52 13.37 6.20
C ALA A 206 -9.45 13.33 5.10
N THR A 207 -8.28 13.96 5.31
CA THR A 207 -7.17 13.93 4.34
C THR A 207 -6.72 12.50 4.01
N GLN A 208 -6.60 11.63 5.02
CA GLN A 208 -6.22 10.23 4.79
C GLN A 208 -7.26 9.47 3.97
N PHE A 209 -8.56 9.70 4.24
CA PHE A 209 -9.64 9.10 3.45
C PHE A 209 -9.71 9.71 2.03
N THR A 210 -9.45 11.01 1.87
CA THR A 210 -9.34 11.66 0.56
C THR A 210 -8.25 11.02 -0.28
N HIS A 211 -7.09 10.69 0.28
CA HIS A 211 -6.03 9.96 -0.44
C HIS A 211 -6.47 8.56 -0.89
N LEU A 212 -7.39 7.92 -0.16
CA LEU A 212 -7.98 6.66 -0.59
C LEU A 212 -8.86 6.83 -1.83
N LEU A 213 -9.68 7.88 -1.87
CA LEU A 213 -10.48 8.23 -3.05
C LEU A 213 -9.61 8.68 -4.23
N GLU A 214 -8.53 9.42 -3.96
CA GLU A 214 -7.55 9.81 -4.99
C GLU A 214 -6.84 8.58 -5.57
N ALA A 215 -6.42 7.63 -4.72
CA ALA A 215 -5.83 6.38 -5.19
C ALA A 215 -6.81 5.58 -6.06
N ALA A 216 -8.10 5.52 -5.66
CA ALA A 216 -9.15 4.92 -6.47
C ALA A 216 -9.32 5.64 -7.82
N TRP A 217 -9.31 6.97 -7.84
CA TRP A 217 -9.36 7.78 -9.06
C TRP A 217 -8.21 7.50 -10.03
N VAL A 218 -6.98 7.54 -9.52
CA VAL A 218 -5.78 7.27 -10.32
C VAL A 218 -5.78 5.82 -10.81
N SER A 219 -6.28 4.88 -10.01
CA SER A 219 -6.41 3.49 -10.40
C SER A 219 -7.44 3.27 -11.52
N GLY A 220 -8.46 4.13 -11.63
CA GLY A 220 -9.41 4.17 -12.75
C GLY A 220 -8.80 4.72 -14.04
N GLY A 221 -7.56 5.22 -13.99
CA GLY A 221 -6.87 5.87 -15.11
C GLY A 221 -7.03 7.39 -15.14
N GLY A 222 -7.66 7.97 -14.12
CA GLY A 222 -7.83 9.42 -14.00
C GLY A 222 -6.53 10.13 -13.71
N ALA A 223 -6.35 11.33 -14.28
CA ALA A 223 -5.20 12.16 -13.94
C ALA A 223 -5.36 12.72 -12.51
N PRO A 224 -4.29 12.74 -11.67
CA PRO A 224 -4.36 13.32 -10.32
C PRO A 224 -4.84 14.78 -10.30
N LEU A 225 -4.52 15.55 -11.34
CA LEU A 225 -4.95 16.96 -11.47
C LEU A 225 -6.45 17.13 -11.76
N GLU A 226 -7.13 16.06 -12.18
CA GLU A 226 -8.56 16.06 -12.48
C GLU A 226 -9.40 15.54 -11.31
N PHE A 227 -8.75 15.06 -10.25
CA PHE A 227 -9.41 14.61 -9.03
C PHE A 227 -10.22 15.76 -8.40
N PRO A 228 -11.51 15.55 -8.03
CA PRO A 228 -12.37 16.63 -7.53
C PRO A 228 -12.04 17.13 -6.11
N GLY A 229 -11.16 16.45 -5.38
CA GLY A 229 -10.76 16.85 -4.02
C GLY A 229 -9.55 17.76 -3.94
N PRO A 230 -9.14 18.16 -2.72
CA PRO A 230 -7.87 18.85 -2.52
C PRO A 230 -6.74 17.95 -3.01
N VAL A 231 -5.94 18.46 -3.95
CA VAL A 231 -4.80 17.73 -4.53
C VAL A 231 -3.58 17.97 -3.65
N ASP A 232 -3.46 17.20 -2.57
CA ASP A 232 -2.31 17.29 -1.67
C ASP A 232 -1.16 16.35 -2.10
N SER A 233 -1.45 15.33 -2.90
CA SER A 233 -0.54 14.23 -3.23
C SER A 233 -0.32 14.04 -4.73
N LEU A 234 0.07 15.11 -5.45
CA LEU A 234 0.46 15.04 -6.87
C LEU A 234 1.56 13.97 -7.12
N GLY A 235 1.15 12.73 -7.40
CA GLY A 235 2.06 11.62 -7.73
C GLY A 235 2.93 11.12 -6.57
N GLY A 236 2.53 11.35 -5.32
CA GLY A 236 3.22 10.83 -4.14
C GLY A 236 3.22 9.30 -4.09
N LYS A 237 4.25 8.70 -3.47
CA LYS A 237 4.28 7.26 -3.20
C LYS A 237 3.25 6.89 -2.14
N LEU A 238 2.57 5.76 -2.32
CA LEU A 238 1.56 5.29 -1.37
C LEU A 238 2.21 4.96 -0.03
N SER A 239 1.61 5.48 1.04
CA SER A 239 2.02 5.12 2.40
C SER A 239 1.66 3.66 2.71
N PRO A 240 2.37 3.02 3.67
CA PRO A 240 2.05 1.65 4.07
C PRO A 240 0.65 1.48 4.62
N GLN A 241 0.15 2.47 5.38
CA GLN A 241 -1.21 2.42 5.91
C GLN A 241 -2.23 2.40 4.77
N LEU A 242 -2.07 3.29 3.78
CA LEU A 242 -2.99 3.35 2.65
C LEU A 242 -2.95 2.06 1.82
N LEU A 243 -1.76 1.50 1.57
CA LEU A 243 -1.64 0.22 0.86
C LEU A 243 -2.29 -0.93 1.64
N ARG A 244 -2.18 -0.96 2.98
CA ARG A 244 -2.89 -1.92 3.84
C ARG A 244 -4.39 -1.85 3.64
N GLU A 245 -4.94 -0.63 3.65
CA GLU A 245 -6.37 -0.41 3.44
C GLU A 245 -6.79 -0.86 2.03
N LEU A 246 -6.04 -0.52 1.00
CA LEU A 246 -6.34 -0.95 -0.37
C LEU A 246 -6.41 -2.48 -0.50
N PHE A 247 -5.47 -3.21 0.11
CA PHE A 247 -5.52 -4.68 0.10
C PHE A 247 -6.72 -5.25 0.86
N ARG A 248 -7.34 -4.48 1.76
CA ARG A 248 -8.55 -4.87 2.49
C ARG A 248 -9.83 -4.63 1.67
N ILE A 249 -9.87 -3.54 0.90
CA ILE A 249 -11.07 -3.12 0.15
C ILE A 249 -11.17 -3.82 -1.18
N VAL A 250 -10.08 -3.75 -1.95
CA VAL A 250 -10.14 -3.99 -3.39
C VAL A 250 -9.89 -5.46 -3.63
N PRO A 251 -10.86 -6.23 -4.13
CA PRO A 251 -10.65 -7.65 -4.34
C PRO A 251 -9.56 -7.94 -5.39
N ALA A 252 -9.09 -9.19 -5.44
CA ALA A 252 -8.01 -9.60 -6.34
C ALA A 252 -8.40 -9.58 -7.83
N ASP A 253 -9.68 -9.72 -8.15
CA ASP A 253 -10.21 -9.75 -9.53
C ASP A 253 -10.19 -8.37 -10.22
N HIS A 254 -10.01 -7.28 -9.47
CA HIS A 254 -9.77 -5.94 -10.01
C HIS A 254 -8.31 -5.78 -10.48
N ALA A 255 -7.90 -6.59 -11.46
CA ALA A 255 -6.51 -6.61 -11.92
C ALA A 255 -6.04 -5.27 -12.49
N ASP A 256 -6.91 -4.52 -13.19
CA ASP A 256 -6.57 -3.19 -13.74
C ASP A 256 -6.23 -2.18 -12.64
N PHE A 257 -6.98 -2.22 -11.52
CA PHE A 257 -6.71 -1.41 -10.33
C PHE A 257 -5.29 -1.67 -9.80
N TRP A 258 -4.95 -2.94 -9.56
CA TRP A 258 -3.66 -3.33 -8.98
C TRP A 258 -2.49 -2.99 -9.90
N ARG A 259 -2.68 -3.12 -11.22
CA ARG A 259 -1.67 -2.71 -12.20
C ARG A 259 -1.45 -1.20 -12.15
N ASN A 260 -2.51 -0.40 -12.13
CA ASN A 260 -2.37 1.06 -12.11
C ASN A 260 -1.73 1.57 -10.81
N ILE A 261 -2.12 1.00 -9.67
CA ILE A 261 -1.54 1.31 -8.36
C ILE A 261 -0.07 0.90 -8.25
N GLY A 262 0.37 -0.12 -8.99
CA GLY A 262 1.78 -0.54 -9.02
C GLY A 262 2.77 0.60 -9.29
N ARG A 263 2.39 1.61 -10.09
CA ARG A 263 3.25 2.76 -10.39
C ARG A 263 3.44 3.70 -9.19
N ALA A 264 2.46 3.71 -8.29
CA ALA A 264 2.43 4.58 -7.11
C ALA A 264 3.08 3.94 -5.86
N VAL A 265 3.53 2.69 -5.91
CA VAL A 265 4.23 2.06 -4.78
C VAL A 265 5.76 2.11 -4.94
N ASP A 266 6.45 1.97 -3.81
CA ASP A 266 7.89 1.70 -3.74
C ASP A 266 8.19 0.68 -2.62
N VAL A 267 9.47 0.43 -2.31
CA VAL A 267 9.84 -0.52 -1.25
C VAL A 267 9.34 -0.07 0.13
N HIS A 268 9.23 1.24 0.37
CA HIS A 268 8.77 1.79 1.64
C HIS A 268 7.26 1.64 1.81
N SER A 269 6.48 1.62 0.72
CA SER A 269 5.03 1.35 0.76
C SER A 269 4.66 0.03 1.44
N PHE A 270 5.59 -0.91 1.60
CA PHE A 270 5.33 -2.21 2.22
C PHE A 270 5.74 -2.29 3.71
N GLU A 271 6.26 -1.21 4.29
CA GLU A 271 6.76 -1.20 5.67
C GLU A 271 5.67 -1.52 6.71
N GLY A 272 5.94 -2.48 7.59
CA GLY A 272 5.00 -2.92 8.63
C GLY A 272 3.76 -3.64 8.10
N LEU A 273 3.76 -4.09 6.84
CA LEU A 273 2.75 -5.02 6.31
C LEU A 273 3.23 -6.48 6.44
N GLU A 274 2.28 -7.39 6.53
CA GLU A 274 2.54 -8.84 6.54
C GLU A 274 1.57 -9.52 5.59
N ARG A 275 2.12 -10.18 4.56
CA ARG A 275 1.37 -10.95 3.55
C ARG A 275 2.21 -12.14 3.13
N SER A 276 1.76 -13.33 3.52
CA SER A 276 2.46 -14.59 3.22
C SER A 276 1.67 -15.44 2.22
N GLY A 277 2.35 -16.37 1.55
CA GLY A 277 1.72 -17.32 0.63
C GLY A 277 1.69 -16.82 -0.82
N ALA A 278 0.73 -17.32 -1.59
CA ALA A 278 0.46 -16.92 -2.97
C ALA A 278 -0.67 -15.88 -3.00
N ASP A 279 -0.44 -14.74 -2.34
CA ASP A 279 -1.41 -13.65 -2.33
C ASP A 279 -1.53 -13.07 -3.75
N GLU A 280 -2.71 -13.27 -4.37
CA GLU A 280 -2.99 -12.88 -5.75
C GLU A 280 -2.93 -11.37 -5.96
N GLN A 281 -3.42 -10.57 -5.00
CA GLN A 281 -3.38 -9.10 -5.07
C GLN A 281 -1.93 -8.62 -5.10
N LEU A 282 -1.08 -9.19 -4.23
CA LEU A 282 0.34 -8.86 -4.19
C LEU A 282 1.05 -9.28 -5.47
N GLN A 283 0.77 -10.48 -6.01
CA GLN A 283 1.39 -10.90 -7.27
C GLN A 283 1.04 -9.92 -8.40
N LEU A 284 -0.23 -9.56 -8.55
CA LEU A 284 -0.70 -8.61 -9.57
C LEU A 284 -0.05 -7.24 -9.40
N LEU A 285 -0.02 -6.69 -8.18
CA LEU A 285 0.62 -5.41 -7.87
C LEU A 285 2.10 -5.43 -8.29
N MET A 286 2.83 -6.48 -7.93
CA MET A 286 4.27 -6.57 -8.18
C MET A 286 4.59 -6.61 -9.67
N THR A 287 3.75 -7.23 -10.52
CA THR A 287 3.99 -7.23 -11.98
C THR A 287 4.15 -5.83 -12.57
N THR A 288 3.44 -4.83 -12.02
CA THR A 288 3.51 -3.45 -12.52
C THR A 288 4.37 -2.53 -11.65
N ALA A 289 4.56 -2.87 -10.38
CA ALA A 289 5.42 -2.10 -9.48
C ALA A 289 6.91 -2.26 -9.79
N LEU A 290 7.34 -3.47 -10.19
CA LEU A 290 8.74 -3.83 -10.32
C LEU A 290 9.59 -2.81 -11.09
N PRO A 291 9.21 -2.37 -12.31
CA PRO A 291 10.04 -1.45 -13.10
C PRO A 291 10.28 -0.08 -12.43
N GLY A 292 9.39 0.32 -11.52
CA GLY A 292 9.48 1.58 -10.78
C GLY A 292 10.13 1.43 -9.40
N MET A 293 10.32 0.21 -8.92
CA MET A 293 10.86 -0.07 -7.58
C MET A 293 12.37 -0.03 -7.60
N ARG A 294 12.94 0.56 -6.55
CA ARG A 294 14.38 0.65 -6.36
C ARG A 294 14.76 0.09 -5.00
N ALA A 295 15.90 -0.58 -4.95
CA ALA A 295 16.46 -1.12 -3.72
C ALA A 295 17.97 -0.89 -3.66
N LYS A 296 18.44 -0.75 -2.42
CA LYS A 296 19.87 -0.57 -2.12
C LYS A 296 20.53 -1.90 -1.72
N LYS A 297 19.76 -2.77 -1.08
CA LYS A 297 20.23 -4.01 -0.50
C LYS A 297 19.22 -5.13 -0.77
N CYS A 298 19.74 -6.31 -1.08
CA CYS A 298 19.01 -7.55 -1.12
C CYS A 298 19.68 -8.56 -0.17
N LEU A 299 18.90 -9.16 0.70
CA LEU A 299 19.32 -10.24 1.60
C LEU A 299 18.68 -11.51 1.07
N ILE A 300 19.41 -12.62 0.97
CA ILE A 300 18.85 -13.92 0.59
C ILE A 300 19.22 -15.00 1.61
N ARG A 301 18.28 -15.92 1.86
CA ARG A 301 18.40 -17.01 2.84
C ARG A 301 17.76 -18.27 2.31
N ARG A 302 18.19 -19.41 2.84
CA ARG A 302 17.49 -20.67 2.63
C ARG A 302 16.16 -20.63 3.38
N ASN A 303 15.09 -21.06 2.73
CA ASN A 303 13.79 -21.19 3.35
C ASN A 303 13.79 -22.49 4.19
N GLU A 304 13.60 -22.40 5.51
CA GLU A 304 13.66 -23.55 6.43
C GLU A 304 12.39 -24.41 6.41
N LEU A 305 11.29 -23.87 5.87
CA LEU A 305 10.04 -24.60 5.73
C LEU A 305 10.18 -25.72 4.69
N ALA A 306 9.48 -26.84 4.90
CA ALA A 306 9.44 -27.96 3.96
C ALA A 306 9.04 -27.46 2.57
N VAL A 307 10.03 -27.41 1.68
CA VAL A 307 9.90 -26.87 0.34
C VAL A 307 9.13 -27.91 -0.50
N PRO A 308 7.97 -27.56 -1.09
CA PRO A 308 7.32 -28.43 -2.07
C PRO A 308 8.30 -28.79 -3.19
N LYS A 309 8.13 -29.95 -3.81
CA LYS A 309 8.99 -30.40 -4.93
C LYS A 309 9.01 -29.40 -6.10
N ASP A 310 8.00 -28.54 -6.17
CA ASP A 310 7.86 -27.43 -7.11
C ASP A 310 7.61 -26.15 -6.29
N ASP A 311 8.66 -25.36 -6.04
CA ASP A 311 8.60 -24.15 -5.22
C ASP A 311 8.61 -22.90 -6.10
N PRO A 312 7.42 -22.40 -6.51
CA PRO A 312 7.34 -21.28 -7.44
C PRO A 312 7.89 -20.00 -6.80
N PHE A 313 8.41 -19.14 -7.66
CA PHE A 313 8.80 -17.78 -7.30
C PHE A 313 7.54 -16.94 -7.05
N LEU A 314 7.39 -16.47 -5.81
CA LEU A 314 6.23 -15.70 -5.34
C LEU A 314 6.69 -14.50 -4.52
N TRP A 315 6.09 -13.35 -4.80
CA TRP A 315 6.23 -12.16 -3.98
C TRP A 315 5.46 -12.29 -2.67
N GLN A 316 6.06 -11.81 -1.59
CA GLN A 316 5.51 -11.84 -0.24
C GLN A 316 5.90 -10.55 0.50
N ILE A 317 5.17 -10.20 1.55
CA ILE A 317 5.60 -9.20 2.51
C ILE A 317 5.91 -9.90 3.82
N ASP A 318 7.18 -9.90 4.19
CA ASP A 318 7.68 -10.60 5.36
C ASP A 318 8.42 -9.61 6.26
N SER A 319 8.01 -9.55 7.53
CA SER A 319 8.56 -8.63 8.52
C SER A 319 8.53 -7.16 8.06
N GLY A 320 7.48 -6.75 7.34
CA GLY A 320 7.35 -5.40 6.81
C GLY A 320 8.31 -5.07 5.67
N SER A 321 8.81 -6.05 4.93
CA SER A 321 9.64 -5.82 3.75
C SER A 321 9.17 -6.69 2.59
N ILE A 322 9.28 -6.16 1.37
CA ILE A 322 9.01 -6.95 0.17
C ILE A 322 10.05 -8.07 0.07
N ALA A 323 9.55 -9.28 -0.17
CA ALA A 323 10.33 -10.48 -0.24
C ALA A 323 9.94 -11.31 -1.48
N LEU A 324 10.92 -11.99 -2.06
CA LEU A 324 10.70 -12.96 -3.13
C LEU A 324 11.08 -14.35 -2.59
N ARG A 325 10.17 -15.32 -2.67
CA ARG A 325 10.36 -16.70 -2.21
C ARG A 325 10.29 -17.64 -3.41
N GLY A 326 11.23 -18.57 -3.53
CA GLY A 326 11.24 -19.58 -4.59
C GLY A 326 12.51 -20.43 -4.57
N GLY A 327 12.49 -21.60 -5.22
CA GLY A 327 13.66 -22.48 -5.33
C GLY A 327 14.26 -22.93 -3.98
N GLY A 328 13.48 -22.91 -2.89
CA GLY A 328 13.95 -23.20 -1.53
C GLY A 328 14.72 -22.05 -0.85
N PHE A 329 14.62 -20.83 -1.39
CA PHE A 329 15.19 -19.62 -0.82
C PHE A 329 14.13 -18.53 -0.65
N LYS A 330 14.46 -17.54 0.16
CA LYS A 330 13.71 -16.30 0.31
C LYS A 330 14.69 -15.14 0.31
N SER A 331 14.36 -14.08 -0.43
CA SER A 331 15.10 -12.83 -0.45
C SER A 331 14.25 -11.67 0.03
N TRP A 332 14.85 -10.67 0.64
CA TRP A 332 14.22 -9.45 1.12
C TRP A 332 14.93 -8.24 0.54
N PHE A 333 14.17 -7.23 0.15
CA PHE A 333 14.67 -6.01 -0.46
C PHE A 333 14.45 -4.81 0.46
N SER A 334 15.39 -3.87 0.47
CA SER A 334 15.27 -2.63 1.24
C SER A 334 15.91 -1.45 0.50
N GLY A 335 15.25 -0.30 0.55
CA GLY A 335 15.82 1.00 0.18
C GLY A 335 16.73 1.58 1.27
N ALA A 336 16.45 1.23 2.54
CA ALA A 336 17.24 1.67 3.68
C ALA A 336 18.46 0.78 3.95
N SER A 337 19.36 1.25 4.83
CA SER A 337 20.55 0.47 5.21
C SER A 337 20.24 -0.69 6.17
N GLY A 338 19.03 -0.75 6.72
CA GLY A 338 18.61 -1.71 7.73
C GLY A 338 17.77 -2.85 7.17
N LEU A 339 18.43 -3.93 6.74
CA LEU A 339 17.84 -5.27 6.79
C LEU A 339 18.46 -5.95 8.01
N ALA A 340 17.62 -6.32 8.99
CA ALA A 340 18.09 -7.00 10.19
C ALA A 340 18.81 -8.29 9.78
N THR A 341 20.10 -8.35 10.09
CA THR A 341 20.94 -9.53 9.85
C THR A 341 20.99 -10.29 11.16
N ALA A 342 20.02 -11.16 11.40
CA ALA A 342 20.16 -12.14 12.47
C ALA A 342 21.46 -12.94 12.21
N SER A 343 22.27 -13.11 13.25
CA SER A 343 23.68 -13.52 13.18
C SER A 343 23.91 -14.98 12.77
N ASP A 344 22.86 -15.80 12.71
CA ASP A 344 23.00 -17.26 12.81
C ASP A 344 22.48 -18.02 11.57
N PHE A 345 22.64 -17.47 10.36
CA PHE A 345 22.12 -18.13 9.16
C PHE A 345 23.09 -18.07 7.98
N SER A 346 23.60 -19.24 7.58
CA SER A 346 24.39 -19.37 6.35
C SER A 346 23.46 -19.61 5.16
N ILE A 347 23.73 -18.95 4.04
CA ILE A 347 23.38 -19.51 2.72
C ILE A 347 24.13 -20.85 2.58
N GLN A 348 23.87 -21.63 1.52
CA GLN A 348 24.87 -22.58 1.02
C GLN A 348 26.29 -21.99 1.16
N GLY A 349 27.26 -22.81 1.54
CA GLY A 349 28.64 -22.34 1.74
C GLY A 349 29.18 -21.59 0.52
N PRO A 350 30.12 -20.65 0.71
CA PRO A 350 30.66 -19.83 -0.37
C PRO A 350 31.17 -20.70 -1.55
N PRO A 351 30.93 -20.29 -2.82
CA PRO A 351 31.29 -21.09 -3.99
C PRO A 351 32.80 -21.08 -4.25
N SER A 352 33.28 -22.01 -5.07
CA SER A 352 34.62 -21.92 -5.67
C SER A 352 34.67 -20.80 -6.72
N ILE A 353 35.88 -20.38 -7.12
CA ILE A 353 36.09 -19.41 -8.20
C ILE A 353 35.42 -19.87 -9.49
N THR A 354 35.67 -21.11 -9.91
CA THR A 354 35.10 -21.67 -11.15
C THR A 354 33.57 -21.69 -11.16
N ARG A 355 32.95 -21.92 -10.00
CA ARG A 355 31.49 -21.94 -9.87
C ARG A 355 30.91 -20.52 -9.95
N ILE A 356 31.54 -19.53 -9.32
CA ILE A 356 31.04 -18.15 -9.42
C ILE A 356 31.21 -17.58 -10.83
N GLU A 357 32.29 -17.93 -11.53
CA GLU A 357 32.47 -17.56 -12.95
C GLU A 357 31.38 -18.16 -13.82
N SER A 358 31.07 -19.46 -13.63
CA SER A 358 30.00 -20.13 -14.36
C SER A 358 28.64 -19.47 -14.10
N ARG A 359 28.33 -19.15 -12.83
CA ARG A 359 27.09 -18.45 -12.46
C ARG A 359 27.00 -17.07 -13.11
N ALA A 360 28.10 -16.32 -13.08
CA ALA A 360 28.17 -15.00 -13.67
C ALA A 360 28.02 -15.01 -15.19
N ALA A 361 28.69 -15.94 -15.87
CA ALA A 361 28.55 -16.13 -17.31
C ALA A 361 27.11 -16.50 -17.70
N ASN A 362 26.50 -17.45 -16.99
CA ASN A 362 25.13 -17.90 -17.26
C ASN A 362 24.07 -16.81 -17.01
N ALA A 363 24.37 -15.84 -16.14
CA ALA A 363 23.47 -14.73 -15.82
C ALA A 363 23.81 -13.44 -16.58
N GLU A 364 24.82 -13.48 -17.45
CA GLU A 364 25.35 -12.33 -18.19
C GLU A 364 25.79 -11.16 -17.29
N LEU A 365 26.35 -11.49 -16.13
CA LEU A 365 26.78 -10.51 -15.12
C LEU A 365 28.31 -10.38 -15.12
N PRO A 366 28.88 -9.22 -15.46
CA PRO A 366 30.33 -9.05 -15.42
C PRO A 366 30.82 -9.04 -13.97
N LEU A 367 31.61 -10.04 -13.59
CA LEU A 367 32.38 -10.00 -12.35
C LEU A 367 33.54 -9.02 -12.54
N ILE A 368 33.73 -8.06 -11.64
CA ILE A 368 34.86 -7.11 -11.68
C ILE A 368 35.79 -7.26 -10.48
N GLY A 369 35.41 -8.06 -9.48
CA GLY A 369 36.31 -8.44 -8.40
C GLY A 369 35.81 -9.60 -7.57
N VAL A 370 36.73 -10.33 -6.95
CA VAL A 370 36.47 -11.46 -6.06
C VAL A 370 37.49 -11.45 -4.92
N ASP A 371 37.00 -11.73 -3.71
CA ASP A 371 37.83 -12.02 -2.54
C ASP A 371 37.70 -13.50 -2.23
N VAL A 372 38.81 -14.22 -2.34
CA VAL A 372 38.91 -15.67 -2.15
C VAL A 372 39.73 -15.93 -0.91
N ALA A 373 39.29 -16.86 -0.07
CA ALA A 373 40.06 -17.28 1.09
C ALA A 373 39.90 -18.78 1.36
N ASP A 374 40.97 -19.39 1.84
CA ASP A 374 40.98 -20.71 2.46
C ASP A 374 41.28 -20.56 3.97
N ASP A 375 41.70 -21.64 4.64
CA ASP A 375 42.03 -21.62 6.07
C ASP A 375 43.33 -20.86 6.41
N VAL A 376 44.20 -20.60 5.44
CA VAL A 376 45.57 -20.11 5.62
C VAL A 376 45.86 -18.82 4.83
N ARG A 377 45.14 -18.56 3.75
CA ARG A 377 45.42 -17.54 2.74
C ARG A 377 44.15 -16.79 2.34
N ALA A 378 44.32 -15.52 2.00
CA ALA A 378 43.29 -14.69 1.40
C ALA A 378 43.89 -13.90 0.23
N VAL A 379 43.17 -13.86 -0.89
CA VAL A 379 43.56 -13.17 -2.12
C VAL A 379 42.37 -12.35 -2.61
N SER A 380 42.62 -11.07 -2.90
CA SER A 380 41.66 -10.16 -3.50
C SER A 380 42.10 -9.87 -4.93
N PHE A 381 41.22 -10.12 -5.89
CA PHE A 381 41.43 -9.80 -7.30
C PHE A 381 40.35 -8.82 -7.75
N ALA A 382 40.74 -7.69 -8.36
CA ALA A 382 39.81 -6.69 -8.83
C ALA A 382 40.36 -6.00 -10.09
N SER A 383 39.48 -5.75 -11.05
CA SER A 383 39.78 -4.99 -12.26
C SER A 383 39.72 -3.49 -11.99
N SER A 384 40.71 -2.75 -12.48
CA SER A 384 40.73 -1.28 -12.42
C SER A 384 39.86 -0.61 -13.48
N SER A 385 39.41 -1.34 -14.50
CA SER A 385 38.74 -0.79 -15.69
C SER A 385 37.26 -1.16 -15.84
N ARG A 386 36.61 -1.73 -14.80
CA ARG A 386 35.24 -2.27 -14.84
C ARG A 386 34.99 -3.31 -15.96
N VAL A 387 36.07 -3.81 -16.57
CA VAL A 387 36.02 -4.92 -17.52
C VAL A 387 35.85 -6.21 -16.73
N GLY A 388 34.94 -7.07 -17.21
CA GLY A 388 34.69 -8.38 -16.61
C GLY A 388 35.97 -9.21 -16.49
N VAL A 389 36.21 -9.77 -15.31
CA VAL A 389 37.34 -10.65 -14.99
C VAL A 389 37.01 -12.13 -15.15
N ALA A 390 35.74 -12.46 -15.42
CA ALA A 390 35.34 -13.84 -15.66
C ALA A 390 36.06 -14.37 -16.91
N GLY A 391 36.78 -15.48 -16.76
CA GLY A 391 37.60 -16.06 -17.84
C GLY A 391 38.96 -15.37 -18.07
N ASP A 392 39.38 -14.45 -17.19
CA ASP A 392 40.75 -13.95 -17.18
C ASP A 392 41.71 -15.09 -16.80
N ALA A 393 42.77 -15.27 -17.60
CA ALA A 393 43.79 -16.29 -17.35
C ALA A 393 44.38 -16.18 -15.93
N LEU A 394 44.53 -14.96 -15.41
CA LEU A 394 45.03 -14.72 -14.05
C LEU A 394 44.07 -15.23 -12.97
N LEU A 395 42.76 -15.14 -13.19
CA LEU A 395 41.78 -15.66 -12.25
C LEU A 395 41.79 -17.19 -12.23
N GLY A 396 42.01 -17.81 -13.39
CA GLY A 396 42.27 -19.25 -13.52
C GLY A 396 43.53 -19.70 -12.77
N GLU A 397 44.64 -18.97 -12.89
CA GLU A 397 45.88 -19.27 -12.15
C GLU A 397 45.69 -19.17 -10.63
N ILE A 398 44.90 -18.19 -10.15
CA ILE A 398 44.54 -18.07 -8.73
C ILE A 398 43.70 -19.28 -8.30
N ALA A 399 42.73 -19.71 -9.12
CA ALA A 399 41.92 -20.89 -8.84
C ALA A 399 42.76 -22.17 -8.72
N ASP A 400 43.70 -22.37 -9.64
CA ASP A 400 44.63 -23.51 -9.63
C ASP A 400 45.55 -23.48 -8.40
N THR A 401 46.02 -22.28 -8.02
CA THR A 401 46.92 -22.10 -6.87
C THR A 401 46.21 -22.34 -5.53
N MET A 402 44.96 -21.92 -5.41
CA MET A 402 44.14 -22.09 -4.21
C MET A 402 43.53 -23.51 -4.12
N GLY A 403 43.43 -24.21 -5.24
CA GLY A 403 42.82 -25.54 -5.34
C GLY A 403 41.35 -25.56 -4.91
N SER A 404 40.86 -26.73 -4.51
CA SER A 404 39.45 -26.91 -4.09
C SER A 404 39.10 -26.25 -2.75
N GLY A 405 40.09 -25.74 -2.00
CA GLY A 405 39.89 -25.10 -0.70
C GLY A 405 39.62 -23.59 -0.77
N GLY A 406 39.91 -22.95 -1.91
CA GLY A 406 39.66 -21.53 -2.10
C GLY A 406 38.17 -21.23 -2.31
N LEU A 407 37.56 -20.59 -1.31
CA LEU A 407 36.14 -20.21 -1.36
C LEU A 407 35.98 -18.69 -1.50
N VAL A 408 35.04 -18.28 -2.34
CA VAL A 408 34.74 -16.87 -2.63
C VAL A 408 33.92 -16.28 -1.48
N ARG A 409 34.53 -15.42 -0.65
CA ARG A 409 33.86 -14.76 0.47
C ARG A 409 33.10 -13.52 0.02
N LYS A 410 33.63 -12.81 -0.97
CA LYS A 410 33.05 -11.60 -1.55
C LYS A 410 33.19 -11.64 -3.07
N ALA A 411 32.19 -11.12 -3.77
CA ALA A 411 32.29 -10.81 -5.19
C ALA A 411 31.77 -9.39 -5.45
N VAL A 412 32.22 -8.79 -6.53
CA VAL A 412 31.74 -7.50 -7.03
C VAL A 412 31.37 -7.68 -8.48
N THR A 413 30.14 -7.31 -8.83
CA THR A 413 29.63 -7.33 -10.21
C THR A 413 29.14 -5.94 -10.60
N VAL A 414 29.09 -5.66 -11.90
CA VAL A 414 28.50 -4.42 -12.42
C VAL A 414 27.07 -4.68 -12.84
N VAL A 415 26.15 -3.88 -12.31
CA VAL A 415 24.73 -3.87 -12.69
C VAL A 415 24.37 -2.46 -13.12
N GLY A 416 24.02 -2.29 -14.39
CA GLY A 416 23.95 -0.97 -15.03
C GLY A 416 25.32 -0.27 -15.00
N ASP A 417 25.42 0.84 -14.29
CA ASP A 417 26.65 1.64 -14.14
C ASP A 417 27.30 1.51 -12.74
N ARG A 418 26.84 0.55 -11.92
CA ARG A 418 27.16 0.48 -10.49
C ARG A 418 27.74 -0.84 -10.05
N ASP A 419 28.60 -0.75 -9.04
CA ASP A 419 29.28 -1.89 -8.47
C ASP A 419 28.42 -2.47 -7.32
N LEU A 420 27.87 -3.66 -7.54
CA LEU A 420 27.10 -4.40 -6.55
C LEU A 420 28.03 -5.35 -5.79
N ASN A 421 28.11 -5.18 -4.47
CA ASN A 421 28.96 -5.99 -3.60
C ASN A 421 28.15 -7.15 -3.05
N LEU A 422 28.60 -8.38 -3.33
CA LEU A 422 28.01 -9.63 -2.86
C LEU A 422 28.85 -10.20 -1.73
N HIS A 423 28.21 -10.53 -0.61
CA HIS A 423 28.84 -11.11 0.55
C HIS A 423 28.21 -12.48 0.84
N PHE A 424 28.98 -13.54 0.63
CA PHE A 424 28.46 -14.91 0.71
C PHE A 424 28.20 -15.37 2.15
N ALA A 425 29.05 -14.93 3.09
CA ALA A 425 28.89 -15.26 4.51
C ALA A 425 27.58 -14.71 5.09
N THR A 426 27.23 -13.48 4.73
CA THR A 426 26.02 -12.81 5.20
C THR A 426 24.87 -12.95 4.22
N GLY A 427 25.08 -13.52 3.03
CA GLY A 427 24.07 -13.64 2.00
C GLY A 427 23.45 -12.33 1.55
N THR A 428 24.25 -11.28 1.44
CA THR A 428 23.76 -9.93 1.11
C THR A 428 24.40 -9.42 -0.17
N ALA A 429 23.59 -8.83 -1.03
CA ALA A 429 24.03 -7.94 -2.09
C ALA A 429 23.73 -6.49 -1.69
N SER A 430 24.69 -5.59 -1.83
CA SER A 430 24.51 -4.18 -1.47
C SER A 430 25.40 -3.23 -2.26
N LEU A 431 24.91 -2.01 -2.42
CA LEU A 431 25.67 -0.88 -2.97
C LEU A 431 26.44 -0.18 -1.84
N ASN A 432 27.71 0.17 -2.09
CA ASN A 432 28.52 0.93 -1.12
C ASN A 432 28.10 2.40 -1.00
N THR A 433 27.43 2.93 -2.02
CA THR A 433 27.00 4.34 -2.08
C THR A 433 25.58 4.51 -1.51
N ARG A 434 25.05 5.74 -1.50
CA ARG A 434 23.63 6.00 -1.21
C ARG A 434 22.71 5.71 -2.40
N ALA A 435 23.26 5.23 -3.51
CA ALA A 435 22.51 5.02 -4.73
C ALA A 435 21.67 3.73 -4.65
N GLU A 436 20.58 3.67 -5.41
CA GLU A 436 19.66 2.52 -5.47
C GLU A 436 19.54 1.98 -6.90
N LEU A 437 19.55 0.66 -7.05
CA LEU A 437 19.34 -0.03 -8.32
C LEU A 437 17.87 -0.38 -8.51
N PRO A 438 17.40 -0.57 -9.76
CA PRO A 438 16.11 -1.21 -10.00
C PRO A 438 16.02 -2.55 -9.26
N LEU A 439 14.84 -2.86 -8.73
CA LEU A 439 14.63 -4.03 -7.88
C LEU A 439 14.89 -5.33 -8.64
N GLU A 440 14.47 -5.39 -9.90
CA GLU A 440 14.67 -6.49 -10.84
C GLU A 440 16.15 -6.78 -11.09
N ASP A 441 16.98 -5.74 -11.14
CA ASP A 441 18.41 -5.80 -11.41
C ASP A 441 19.19 -6.35 -10.21
N ILE A 442 18.94 -5.79 -9.02
CA ILE A 442 19.57 -6.30 -7.79
C ILE A 442 19.05 -7.70 -7.47
N GLY A 443 17.77 -7.99 -7.70
CA GLY A 443 17.17 -9.31 -7.55
C GLY A 443 17.87 -10.34 -8.43
N TRP A 444 17.94 -10.07 -9.74
CA TRP A 444 18.58 -10.95 -10.72
C TRP A 444 20.03 -11.30 -10.34
N ALA A 445 20.82 -10.27 -10.01
CA ALA A 445 22.22 -10.47 -9.64
C ALA A 445 22.37 -11.22 -8.32
N THR A 446 21.54 -10.93 -7.32
CA THR A 446 21.62 -11.58 -6.02
C THR A 446 21.30 -13.06 -6.12
N TRP A 447 20.20 -13.41 -6.79
CA TRP A 447 19.75 -14.80 -6.92
C TRP A 447 20.70 -15.64 -7.77
N ASN A 448 21.19 -15.14 -8.89
CA ASN A 448 22.08 -15.93 -9.76
C ASN A 448 23.49 -16.11 -9.18
N LEU A 449 24.01 -15.14 -8.41
CA LEU A 449 25.38 -15.19 -7.91
C LEU A 449 25.46 -15.83 -6.52
N LEU A 450 24.57 -15.47 -5.59
CA LEU A 450 24.61 -16.00 -4.21
C LEU A 450 23.99 -17.39 -4.09
N VAL A 451 23.02 -17.74 -4.95
CA VAL A 451 22.30 -19.01 -4.88
C VAL A 451 22.64 -19.90 -6.07
N ASP A 452 22.71 -21.21 -5.80
CA ASP A 452 22.74 -22.21 -6.87
C ASP A 452 21.34 -22.51 -7.36
N LEU A 453 20.90 -21.80 -8.40
CA LEU A 453 19.68 -22.17 -9.14
C LEU A 453 20.00 -23.43 -9.93
N GLY A 454 19.52 -24.58 -9.45
CA GLY A 454 19.93 -25.91 -9.91
C GLY A 454 19.52 -26.27 -11.34
N SER A 455 18.65 -25.48 -11.97
CA SER A 455 18.16 -25.70 -13.32
C SER A 455 18.02 -24.37 -14.10
N ASP A 456 18.11 -24.45 -15.43
CA ASP A 456 17.81 -23.30 -16.31
C ASP A 456 16.32 -22.94 -16.28
N GLU A 457 15.46 -23.91 -15.95
CA GLU A 457 14.02 -23.69 -15.74
C GLU A 457 13.75 -22.76 -14.56
N ASP A 458 14.43 -22.96 -13.43
CA ASP A 458 14.32 -22.05 -12.26
C ASP A 458 14.81 -20.65 -12.60
N ARG A 459 15.86 -20.54 -13.42
CA ARG A 459 16.38 -19.24 -13.87
C ARG A 459 15.39 -18.53 -14.80
N SER A 460 14.75 -19.25 -15.71
CA SER A 460 13.69 -18.72 -16.57
C SER A 460 12.51 -18.22 -15.72
N ARG A 461 12.02 -19.03 -14.78
CA ARG A 461 10.91 -18.65 -13.88
C ARG A 461 11.26 -17.43 -13.02
N LEU A 462 12.52 -17.32 -12.56
CA LEU A 462 12.99 -16.13 -11.85
C LEU A 462 13.00 -14.90 -12.76
N SER A 463 13.45 -15.05 -14.01
CA SER A 463 13.46 -13.96 -15.01
C SER A 463 12.05 -13.44 -15.28
N ASP A 464 11.09 -14.35 -15.44
CA ASP A 464 9.67 -14.04 -15.61
C ASP A 464 9.11 -13.24 -14.43
N VAL A 465 9.35 -13.71 -13.19
CA VAL A 465 8.82 -13.06 -11.97
C VAL A 465 9.49 -11.72 -11.67
N LEU A 466 10.72 -11.51 -12.13
CA LEU A 466 11.40 -10.21 -12.08
C LEU A 466 11.04 -9.30 -13.27
N GLY A 467 10.23 -9.77 -14.22
CA GLY A 467 9.76 -8.99 -15.37
C GLY A 467 10.85 -8.65 -16.40
N ARG A 468 11.91 -9.46 -16.49
CA ARG A 468 13.03 -9.19 -17.42
C ARG A 468 12.73 -9.62 -18.86
N ASP A 469 12.00 -10.71 -19.06
CA ASP A 469 11.70 -11.23 -20.40
C ASP A 469 10.63 -10.40 -21.15
N THR A 470 9.78 -9.66 -20.42
CA THR A 470 8.68 -8.88 -21.00
C THR A 470 9.15 -7.60 -21.71
N GLN A 471 10.36 -7.08 -21.40
CA GLN A 471 10.89 -5.87 -22.05
C GLN A 471 11.38 -6.11 -23.48
N GLY A 472 11.71 -7.35 -23.83
CA GLY A 472 12.15 -7.72 -25.19
C GLY A 472 11.03 -7.63 -26.23
N GLU A 473 9.79 -8.00 -25.88
CA GLU A 473 8.66 -8.02 -26.82
C GLU A 473 8.07 -6.63 -27.10
N LEU A 474 8.06 -5.73 -26.10
CA LEU A 474 7.56 -4.35 -26.26
C LEU A 474 8.45 -3.49 -27.18
N LEU A 475 9.77 -3.66 -27.11
CA LEU A 475 10.71 -2.96 -28.00
C LEU A 475 10.66 -3.47 -29.45
N VAL A 476 10.36 -4.77 -29.64
CA VAL A 476 10.18 -5.34 -30.99
C VAL A 476 8.88 -4.84 -31.63
N ALA A 477 7.81 -4.67 -30.86
CA ALA A 477 6.55 -4.11 -31.37
C ALA A 477 6.66 -2.65 -31.84
N GLU A 478 7.40 -1.80 -31.12
CA GLU A 478 7.68 -0.41 -31.56
C GLU A 478 8.60 -0.35 -32.78
N SER A 479 9.59 -1.27 -32.89
CA SER A 479 10.50 -1.33 -34.05
C SER A 479 9.80 -1.81 -35.34
N ILE A 480 8.79 -2.68 -35.23
CA ILE A 480 8.02 -3.14 -36.40
C ILE A 480 7.07 -2.03 -36.88
N GLY A 481 6.47 -1.26 -35.96
CA GLY A 481 5.60 -0.13 -36.30
C GLY A 481 6.30 1.01 -37.04
N GLN A 482 7.59 1.28 -36.77
CA GLN A 482 8.34 2.30 -37.50
C GLN A 482 8.84 1.84 -38.87
N THR A 483 8.98 0.52 -39.10
CA THR A 483 9.46 0.00 -40.39
C THR A 483 8.35 -0.02 -41.45
N GLU A 484 7.08 -0.15 -41.07
CA GLU A 484 5.95 -0.14 -42.01
C GLU A 484 5.55 1.27 -42.51
N LEU A 485 5.98 2.34 -41.84
CA LEU A 485 5.71 3.74 -42.27
C LEU A 485 6.74 4.31 -43.24
N SER A 486 7.90 3.66 -43.42
CA SER A 486 8.96 4.12 -44.34
C SER A 486 8.92 3.45 -45.73
N GLY A 487 8.03 2.48 -45.96
CA GLY A 487 8.01 1.66 -47.18
C GLY A 487 7.02 2.07 -48.28
N ARG A 488 6.32 3.20 -48.14
CA ARG A 488 5.16 3.55 -49.01
C ARG A 488 5.27 4.91 -49.69
N GLU A 489 6.43 5.24 -50.26
CA GLU A 489 6.56 6.30 -51.27
C GLU A 489 7.35 5.79 -52.47
N GLY A 490 6.67 5.62 -53.61
CA GLY A 490 7.31 5.43 -54.90
C GLY A 490 6.63 4.40 -55.81
N ALA A 491 5.65 4.85 -56.61
CA ALA A 491 5.47 4.46 -58.02
C ALA A 491 4.10 4.94 -58.54
N GLY A 492 4.11 5.77 -59.59
CA GLY A 492 2.89 6.11 -60.32
C GLY A 492 3.02 7.36 -61.17
N ALA A 493 3.87 7.34 -62.19
CA ALA A 493 3.87 8.29 -63.29
C ALA A 493 3.22 7.63 -64.51
N ASP A 494 2.26 8.30 -65.17
CA ASP A 494 2.16 8.44 -66.64
C ASP A 494 0.95 9.35 -67.07
N PRO A 495 0.83 9.83 -68.32
CA PRO A 495 1.04 11.26 -68.61
C PRO A 495 -0.03 11.94 -69.50
N GLU A 496 0.23 13.21 -69.84
CA GLU A 496 -0.27 14.02 -70.97
C GLU A 496 -1.78 14.31 -71.13
N GLN A 497 -2.18 15.59 -71.03
CA GLN A 497 -2.51 16.42 -72.20
C GLN A 497 -2.91 17.87 -71.84
N SER A 498 -2.11 18.80 -72.38
CA SER A 498 -2.46 20.02 -73.12
C SER A 498 -3.32 21.17 -72.53
N ALA A 499 -2.72 22.36 -72.66
CA ALA A 499 -3.28 23.62 -73.16
C ALA A 499 -3.69 24.73 -72.15
N THR A 500 -2.83 25.75 -72.11
CA THR A 500 -3.11 27.22 -72.14
C THR A 500 -4.15 27.82 -71.19
N ASP A 501 -3.71 28.69 -70.27
CA ASP A 501 -3.71 30.14 -70.50
C ASP A 501 -3.05 30.92 -69.34
N ILE A 502 -2.27 31.94 -69.69
CA ILE A 502 -1.76 33.02 -68.82
C ILE A 502 -2.48 34.29 -69.29
N PRO A 503 -3.04 35.12 -68.39
CA PRO A 503 -2.33 36.37 -68.07
C PRO A 503 -2.37 36.81 -66.59
N ILE A 504 -1.38 37.66 -66.33
CA ILE A 504 -0.87 38.25 -65.09
C ILE A 504 -1.72 39.48 -64.66
N PRO A 505 -1.27 40.37 -63.72
CA PRO A 505 -1.69 40.53 -62.32
C PRO A 505 -2.43 41.86 -62.03
N ARG A 506 -2.78 42.07 -60.75
CA ARG A 506 -2.95 43.35 -59.96
C ARG A 506 -3.97 43.05 -58.84
N THR A 507 -3.89 43.54 -57.61
CA THR A 507 -3.27 44.75 -57.08
C THR A 507 -3.05 44.62 -55.56
N VAL A 508 -2.10 45.41 -55.09
CA VAL A 508 -1.80 45.83 -53.71
C VAL A 508 -2.93 46.74 -53.16
N GLU A 509 -2.94 46.93 -51.84
CA GLU A 509 -3.63 47.93 -50.97
C GLU A 509 -4.81 47.37 -50.17
N ASP A 510 -5.06 47.71 -48.90
CA ASP A 510 -4.29 48.20 -47.74
C ASP A 510 -5.32 48.32 -46.58
N ASP A 511 -4.84 48.56 -45.36
CA ASP A 511 -5.55 48.97 -44.12
C ASP A 511 -6.41 47.92 -43.37
N GLN A 512 -6.21 47.63 -42.07
CA GLN A 512 -5.57 48.36 -40.96
C GLN A 512 -4.76 47.43 -40.03
#